data_AF-A0A150A9V7-F1
#
_entry.id   AF-A0A150A9V7-F1
#
_cell.length_a   1.000
_cell.length_b   1.000
_cell.length_c   1.000
_cell.angle_alpha   90.00
_cell.angle_beta   90.00
_cell.angle_gamma   90.00
#
_symmetry.space_group_name_H-M   'P 1'
#
loop_
_entity.id
_entity.type
_entity.pdbx_description
1 polymer ?
#
loop_
_entity_poly.entity_id
_entity_poly.type
_entity_poly.pdbx_seq_one_letter_code
_entity_poly.pdbx_strand_id
1 'polypeptide(L)'
;MSVTTKQKYKVGLCMAGAISGGAYTAGVIDYLIEALDAWEEKKKNDNSTSIPNHDIEIPIIGGASAGGITGVILASILNEKIPHVREVKSKNILENITTNKLYHSWVDLTNVNMLSRILDTKDLKRTKKLDSLINSDFIDEIADRAIKNCKNELKRNYIPEDLKVFVTLTNLNGYDYKYSFKGNGKKSDDFYVTYHNDFACFKLAKDVKDYSDDGWIPLNFFKDTSLNLDLLKRATLATGAFPFGLKSRSVTRKGKYIIDNKWINQGAELGDIGKEEECENIIVDGGVINNEPFLHVEEVLKEKKNKEYVVLTIDPFPEETTHERTNKRKNKEIRDIMGLAGPFLETLRHQAKVKPKIENETKNASALEKHYIISPKRGDYSGEKAIACGSLGGFGGFISKEFRIHDYFLGRANCQKFLKDYFTVDIHKEENTLVKAGYEQMPEEEQKKYRNEKGEYQIIPIFDFDETEMYMPKFGNGNHFPSVSTFYLSSFRKEIGKRVKAIMKLAIPSRITYNILKQFLPIDMVIDFLTKELSDWQLVDMHPNSTEQSERKRIRDLRR
;
A
#
# COMPACT_ATOMS: atom_id res chain seq x y z
N MET A 1 -26.15 -33.18 12.04
CA MET A 1 -26.73 -31.82 12.08
C MET A 1 -26.00 -31.01 11.03
N SER A 2 -26.66 -30.62 9.93
CA SER A 2 -26.03 -29.71 8.97
C SER A 2 -25.92 -28.34 9.64
N VAL A 3 -24.72 -27.91 9.96
CA VAL A 3 -24.47 -26.52 10.34
C VAL A 3 -24.79 -25.70 9.10
N THR A 4 -25.99 -25.14 9.05
CA THR A 4 -26.32 -24.09 8.08
C THR A 4 -25.32 -22.97 8.30
N THR A 5 -24.31 -22.88 7.42
CA THR A 5 -23.33 -21.79 7.44
C THR A 5 -24.08 -20.48 7.29
N LYS A 6 -24.12 -19.69 8.37
CA LYS A 6 -24.69 -18.34 8.38
C LYS A 6 -24.03 -17.54 7.25
N GLN A 7 -24.84 -16.93 6.39
CA GLN A 7 -24.34 -16.09 5.30
C GLN A 7 -23.57 -14.90 5.89
N LYS A 8 -22.46 -14.52 5.26
CA LYS A 8 -21.59 -13.44 5.71
C LYS A 8 -21.45 -12.38 4.63
N TYR A 9 -21.53 -11.12 5.03
CA TYR A 9 -21.31 -9.96 4.17
C TYR A 9 -19.83 -9.87 3.78
N LYS A 10 -19.50 -9.93 2.49
CA LYS A 10 -18.10 -10.03 2.06
C LYS A 10 -17.48 -8.66 1.81
N VAL A 11 -16.32 -8.41 2.40
CA VAL A 11 -15.53 -7.18 2.20
C VAL A 11 -14.20 -7.56 1.58
N GLY A 12 -14.01 -7.26 0.28
CA GLY A 12 -12.71 -7.42 -0.35
C GLY A 12 -11.85 -6.19 -0.14
N LEU A 13 -10.63 -6.36 0.38
CA LEU A 13 -9.72 -5.23 0.59
C LEU A 13 -8.87 -5.01 -0.68
N CYS A 14 -8.95 -3.80 -1.24
CA CYS A 14 -8.08 -3.32 -2.31
C CYS A 14 -7.21 -2.19 -1.77
N MET A 15 -5.88 -2.31 -1.82
CA MET A 15 -4.97 -1.28 -1.33
C MET A 15 -4.10 -0.73 -2.46
N ALA A 16 -4.25 0.56 -2.74
CA ALA A 16 -3.53 1.23 -3.81
C ALA A 16 -2.05 1.45 -3.47
N GLY A 17 -1.23 1.63 -4.51
CA GLY A 17 0.18 1.96 -4.37
C GLY A 17 0.42 3.43 -4.03
N ALA A 18 1.27 3.69 -3.03
CA ALA A 18 1.53 5.04 -2.54
C ALA A 18 2.95 5.29 -2.00
N ILE A 19 3.95 4.48 -2.36
CA ILE A 19 5.35 4.63 -1.90
C ILE A 19 5.43 4.78 -0.37
N SER A 20 5.73 5.97 0.18
CA SER A 20 5.81 6.19 1.63
C SER A 20 4.45 6.50 2.28
N GLY A 21 3.41 6.75 1.47
CA GLY A 21 2.00 6.79 1.88
C GLY A 21 1.47 5.46 2.43
N GLY A 22 2.25 4.38 2.36
CA GLY A 22 1.96 3.14 3.10
C GLY A 22 1.80 3.36 4.61
N ALA A 23 2.36 4.43 5.19
CA ALA A 23 2.10 4.82 6.57
C ALA A 23 0.61 5.16 6.82
N TYR A 24 -0.04 5.85 5.88
CA TYR A 24 -1.48 6.12 5.93
C TYR A 24 -2.29 4.82 5.83
N THR A 25 -2.00 3.98 4.84
CA THR A 25 -2.67 2.69 4.64
C THR A 25 -2.52 1.79 5.88
N ALA A 26 -1.34 1.75 6.49
CA ALA A 26 -1.08 1.03 7.73
C ALA A 26 -1.95 1.52 8.89
N GLY A 27 -2.13 2.84 9.01
CA GLY A 27 -3.05 3.43 9.97
C GLY A 27 -4.50 3.01 9.72
N VAL A 28 -4.98 3.10 8.48
CA VAL A 28 -6.34 2.66 8.11
C VAL A 28 -6.56 1.20 8.51
N ILE A 29 -5.63 0.31 8.15
CA ILE A 29 -5.72 -1.12 8.47
C ILE A 29 -5.65 -1.37 9.98
N ASP A 30 -4.79 -0.66 10.71
CA ASP A 30 -4.69 -0.83 12.16
C ASP A 30 -6.02 -0.51 12.86
N TYR A 31 -6.72 0.56 12.45
CA TYR A 31 -8.04 0.89 12.99
C TYR A 31 -9.14 -0.08 12.51
N LEU A 32 -9.12 -0.48 11.23
CA LEU A 32 -10.11 -1.42 10.69
C LEU A 32 -10.10 -2.74 11.47
N ILE A 33 -8.91 -3.31 11.71
CA ILE A 33 -8.79 -4.56 12.48
C ILE A 33 -9.18 -4.36 13.94
N GLU A 34 -8.86 -3.21 14.53
CA GLU A 34 -9.30 -2.88 15.89
C GLU A 34 -10.82 -2.83 16.03
N ALA A 35 -11.51 -2.16 15.10
CA ALA A 35 -12.96 -2.08 15.10
C ALA A 35 -13.61 -3.47 14.95
N LEU A 36 -13.06 -4.31 14.07
CA LEU A 36 -13.53 -5.68 13.86
C LEU A 36 -13.28 -6.59 15.07
N ASP A 37 -12.09 -6.53 15.67
CA ASP A 37 -11.77 -7.30 16.87
C ASP A 37 -12.67 -6.85 18.04
N ALA A 38 -12.88 -5.54 18.23
CA ALA A 38 -13.78 -5.01 19.25
C ALA A 38 -15.24 -5.45 19.04
N TRP A 39 -15.72 -5.45 17.79
CA TRP A 39 -17.07 -5.91 17.48
C TRP A 39 -17.26 -7.41 17.75
N GLU A 40 -16.33 -8.25 17.30
CA GLU A 40 -16.36 -9.68 17.59
C GLU A 40 -16.26 -9.99 19.08
N GLU A 41 -15.47 -9.22 19.84
CA GLU A 41 -15.39 -9.35 21.29
C GLU A 41 -16.72 -8.99 21.97
N LYS A 42 -17.36 -7.88 21.57
CA LYS A 42 -18.68 -7.51 22.10
C LYS A 42 -19.76 -8.52 21.77
N LYS A 43 -19.82 -9.04 20.54
CA LYS A 43 -20.76 -10.12 20.16
C LYS A 43 -20.61 -11.39 21.01
N LYS A 44 -19.41 -11.66 21.55
CA LYS A 44 -19.14 -12.83 22.41
C LYS A 44 -19.48 -12.58 23.87
N ASN A 45 -19.22 -11.36 24.36
CA ASN A 45 -19.33 -11.03 25.79
C ASN A 45 -20.69 -10.44 26.16
N ASP A 46 -21.42 -9.88 25.20
CA ASP A 46 -22.73 -9.27 25.40
C ASP A 46 -23.83 -10.15 24.81
N ASN A 47 -24.61 -10.79 25.70
CA ASN A 47 -25.77 -11.58 25.34
C ASN A 47 -27.05 -10.73 25.21
N SER A 48 -26.95 -9.40 25.37
CA SER A 48 -28.07 -8.50 25.11
C SER A 48 -28.31 -8.34 23.62
N THR A 49 -29.53 -7.95 23.26
CA THR A 49 -29.88 -7.58 21.88
C THR A 49 -29.44 -6.16 21.53
N SER A 50 -28.41 -5.60 22.18
CA SER A 50 -27.96 -4.20 21.96
C SER A 50 -26.81 -4.05 20.97
N ILE A 51 -26.25 -5.16 20.48
CA ILE A 51 -25.13 -5.19 19.55
C ILE A 51 -25.58 -5.76 18.20
N PRO A 52 -25.25 -5.12 17.05
CA PRO A 52 -25.57 -5.67 15.74
C PRO A 52 -24.90 -7.04 15.55
N ASN A 53 -25.67 -8.05 15.14
CA ASN A 53 -25.22 -9.45 15.18
C ASN A 53 -24.93 -10.08 13.81
N HIS A 54 -24.96 -9.29 12.72
CA HIS A 54 -24.59 -9.78 11.40
C HIS A 54 -23.09 -10.12 11.34
N ASP A 55 -22.73 -10.97 10.38
CA ASP A 55 -21.35 -11.43 10.22
C ASP A 55 -20.77 -10.91 8.93
N ILE A 56 -19.50 -10.51 9.00
CA ILE A 56 -18.71 -10.14 7.82
C ILE A 56 -17.61 -11.17 7.57
N GLU A 57 -17.06 -11.16 6.36
CA GLU A 57 -15.84 -11.90 6.04
C GLU A 57 -14.97 -11.09 5.08
N ILE A 58 -13.66 -11.13 5.29
CA ILE A 58 -12.64 -10.59 4.38
C ILE A 58 -11.98 -11.78 3.67
N PRO A 59 -12.48 -12.20 2.50
CA PRO A 59 -11.95 -13.38 1.81
C PRO A 59 -10.75 -13.08 0.91
N ILE A 60 -10.45 -11.81 0.66
CA ILE A 60 -9.43 -11.37 -0.30
C ILE A 60 -8.78 -10.08 0.17
N ILE A 61 -7.45 -10.05 0.09
CA ILE A 61 -6.60 -8.87 0.31
C ILE A 61 -5.73 -8.69 -0.93
N GLY A 62 -5.91 -7.59 -1.66
CA GLY A 62 -5.18 -7.30 -2.88
C GLY A 62 -4.54 -5.91 -2.84
N GLY A 63 -3.38 -5.74 -3.47
CA GLY A 63 -2.82 -4.40 -3.60
C GLY A 63 -1.61 -4.28 -4.53
N ALA A 64 -1.14 -3.05 -4.68
CA ALA A 64 0.04 -2.68 -5.45
C ALA A 64 1.02 -1.90 -4.58
N SER A 65 2.33 -2.00 -4.83
CA SER A 65 3.34 -1.17 -4.15
C SER A 65 3.17 -1.17 -2.63
N ALA A 66 3.15 0.01 -2.01
CA ALA A 66 2.91 0.19 -0.58
C ALA A 66 1.62 -0.47 -0.06
N GLY A 67 0.54 -0.45 -0.85
CA GLY A 67 -0.71 -1.12 -0.51
C GLY A 67 -0.58 -2.65 -0.50
N GLY A 68 0.08 -3.21 -1.52
CA GLY A 68 0.39 -4.64 -1.60
C GLY A 68 1.29 -5.11 -0.46
N ILE A 69 2.34 -4.32 -0.13
CA ILE A 69 3.21 -4.57 1.03
C ILE A 69 2.39 -4.57 2.33
N THR A 70 1.51 -3.58 2.51
CA THR A 70 0.66 -3.49 3.71
C THR A 70 -0.28 -4.69 3.82
N GLY A 71 -0.85 -5.14 2.70
CA GLY A 71 -1.69 -6.33 2.65
C GLY A 71 -0.97 -7.62 3.03
N VAL A 72 0.28 -7.79 2.57
CA VAL A 72 1.09 -8.94 2.98
C VAL A 72 1.46 -8.87 4.46
N ILE A 73 1.82 -7.69 4.99
CA ILE A 73 2.09 -7.51 6.42
C ILE A 73 0.84 -7.86 7.23
N LEU A 74 -0.33 -7.36 6.83
CA LEU A 74 -1.62 -7.69 7.45
C LEU A 74 -1.83 -9.21 7.47
N ALA A 75 -1.74 -9.88 6.31
CA ALA A 75 -1.89 -11.32 6.22
C ALA A 75 -0.95 -12.09 7.17
N SER A 76 0.29 -11.62 7.35
CA SER A 76 1.27 -12.23 8.25
C SER A 76 0.99 -12.05 9.75
N ILE A 77 0.06 -11.15 10.13
CA ILE A 77 -0.29 -10.87 11.54
C ILE A 77 -1.72 -11.24 11.91
N LEU A 78 -2.56 -11.68 10.96
CA LEU A 78 -3.96 -12.05 11.23
C LEU A 78 -4.12 -13.22 12.21
N ASN A 79 -3.06 -13.99 12.48
CA ASN A 79 -3.07 -15.07 13.47
C ASN A 79 -2.40 -14.68 14.81
N GLU A 80 -2.07 -13.39 14.99
CA GLU A 80 -1.47 -12.84 16.21
C GLU A 80 -2.40 -11.82 16.87
N LYS A 81 -2.19 -11.56 18.18
CA LYS A 81 -2.75 -10.38 18.83
C LYS A 81 -2.02 -9.15 18.26
N ILE A 82 -2.78 -8.12 17.89
CA ILE A 82 -2.24 -6.88 17.32
C ILE A 82 -2.38 -5.77 18.36
N PRO A 83 -1.28 -5.31 18.97
CA PRO A 83 -1.32 -4.14 19.86
C PRO A 83 -1.53 -2.87 19.03
N HIS A 84 -2.76 -2.35 18.99
CA HIS A 84 -3.11 -1.16 18.20
C HIS A 84 -2.44 0.11 18.75
N VAL A 85 -1.99 0.97 17.85
CA VAL A 85 -1.29 2.22 18.23
C VAL A 85 -2.31 3.35 18.34
N ARG A 86 -2.82 3.55 19.55
CA ARG A 86 -3.84 4.56 19.85
C ARG A 86 -3.28 5.97 20.09
N GLU A 87 -2.05 6.05 20.59
CA GLU A 87 -1.39 7.32 20.91
C GLU A 87 0.13 7.21 20.76
N VAL A 88 0.78 8.37 20.64
CA VAL A 88 2.23 8.53 20.81
C VAL A 88 2.47 9.63 21.84
N LYS A 89 3.36 9.38 22.80
CA LYS A 89 3.66 10.34 23.86
C LYS A 89 4.44 11.53 23.27
N SER A 90 3.91 12.75 23.38
CA SER A 90 4.53 13.96 22.79
C SER A 90 5.98 14.20 23.24
N LYS A 91 6.35 13.79 24.46
CA LYS A 91 7.75 13.89 24.95
C LYS A 91 8.73 12.98 24.21
N ASN A 92 8.25 11.87 23.65
CA ASN A 92 9.01 10.82 22.97
C ASN A 92 8.39 10.44 21.62
N ILE A 93 7.91 11.41 20.84
CA ILE A 93 7.17 11.15 19.60
C ILE A 93 7.96 10.29 18.59
N LEU A 94 9.29 10.29 18.66
CA LEU A 94 10.16 9.53 17.77
C LEU A 94 10.54 8.14 18.28
N GLU A 95 10.07 7.72 19.46
CA GLU A 95 10.31 6.39 20.01
C GLU A 95 9.73 5.30 19.10
N ASN A 96 10.42 4.17 19.00
CA ASN A 96 9.97 3.07 18.15
C ASN A 96 8.87 2.26 18.83
N ILE A 97 7.82 1.92 18.08
CA ILE A 97 6.72 1.07 18.55
C ILE A 97 6.81 -0.26 17.79
N THR A 98 7.65 -1.14 18.30
CA THR A 98 7.98 -2.42 17.65
C THR A 98 6.92 -3.51 17.85
N THR A 99 5.98 -3.29 18.77
CA THR A 99 4.90 -4.23 19.12
C THR A 99 3.82 -4.32 18.04
N ASN A 100 3.62 -3.26 17.26
CA ASN A 100 2.69 -3.24 16.13
C ASN A 100 3.49 -3.38 14.83
N LYS A 101 3.35 -4.51 14.10
CA LYS A 101 4.15 -4.75 12.88
C LYS A 101 3.81 -3.77 11.75
N LEU A 102 2.59 -3.25 11.66
CA LEU A 102 2.20 -2.26 10.64
C LEU A 102 2.92 -0.93 10.90
N TYR A 103 2.80 -0.42 12.13
CA TYR A 103 3.50 0.80 12.56
C TYR A 103 5.02 0.64 12.47
N HIS A 104 5.57 -0.46 12.97
CA HIS A 104 7.00 -0.69 12.93
C HIS A 104 7.53 -0.72 11.48
N SER A 105 6.79 -1.37 10.57
CA SER A 105 7.19 -1.49 9.17
C SER A 105 7.12 -0.18 8.40
N TRP A 106 6.12 0.66 8.66
CA TRP A 106 5.88 1.87 7.87
C TRP A 106 6.31 3.17 8.53
N VAL A 107 6.25 3.26 9.86
CA VAL A 107 6.56 4.48 10.61
C VAL A 107 7.98 4.43 11.17
N ASP A 108 8.35 3.36 11.87
CA ASP A 108 9.71 3.26 12.43
C ASP A 108 10.77 3.07 11.34
N LEU A 109 10.43 2.29 10.30
CA LEU A 109 11.39 1.83 9.29
C LEU A 109 12.63 1.26 10.00
N THR A 110 13.84 1.45 9.47
CA THR A 110 15.08 0.94 10.09
C THR A 110 15.84 1.96 10.92
N ASN A 111 15.46 3.24 10.82
CA ASN A 111 16.14 4.33 11.51
C ASN A 111 15.20 5.54 11.63
N VAL A 112 15.32 6.30 12.73
CA VAL A 112 14.58 7.56 12.91
C VAL A 112 14.90 8.53 11.78
N ASN A 113 16.17 8.60 11.37
CA ASN A 113 16.68 9.42 10.29
C ASN A 113 16.94 8.58 9.03
N MET A 114 15.91 8.40 8.20
CA MET A 114 16.00 7.59 6.99
C MET A 114 16.85 8.22 5.88
N LEU A 115 16.99 9.54 5.83
CA LEU A 115 17.88 10.22 4.87
C LEU A 115 19.32 9.68 4.94
N SER A 116 19.80 9.40 6.16
CA SER A 116 21.14 8.81 6.36
C SER A 116 21.28 7.41 5.74
N ARG A 117 20.20 6.61 5.74
CA ARG A 117 20.17 5.24 5.21
C ARG A 117 20.06 5.24 3.68
N ILE A 118 19.15 6.05 3.13
CA ILE A 118 18.92 6.09 1.68
C ILE A 118 20.06 6.77 0.90
N LEU A 119 20.83 7.66 1.55
CA LEU A 119 22.00 8.34 0.96
C LEU A 119 23.33 7.61 1.23
N ASP A 120 23.33 6.53 2.01
CA ASP A 120 24.53 5.70 2.22
C ASP A 120 25.02 5.14 0.86
N THR A 121 26.30 4.83 0.72
CA THR A 121 26.94 4.41 -0.56
C THR A 121 27.44 2.97 -0.54
N LYS A 122 27.15 2.20 0.51
CA LYS A 122 27.61 0.82 0.69
C LYS A 122 27.07 -0.11 -0.40
N ASP A 123 25.83 0.05 -0.81
CA ASP A 123 25.20 -0.65 -1.94
C ASP A 123 26.01 -0.47 -3.23
N LEU A 124 26.31 0.78 -3.62
CA LEU A 124 27.06 1.09 -4.85
C LEU A 124 28.50 0.57 -4.79
N LYS A 125 29.13 0.60 -3.61
CA LYS A 125 30.47 0.04 -3.39
C LYS A 125 30.47 -1.48 -3.47
N ARG A 126 29.43 -2.12 -2.94
CA ARG A 126 29.27 -3.58 -2.90
C ARG A 126 29.00 -4.15 -4.29
N THR A 127 28.03 -3.59 -5.02
CA THR A 127 27.62 -4.13 -6.32
C THR A 127 28.50 -3.65 -7.47
N LYS A 128 29.17 -2.50 -7.31
CA LYS A 128 29.89 -1.78 -8.38
C LYS A 128 28.99 -1.51 -9.61
N LYS A 129 27.67 -1.48 -9.41
CA LYS A 129 26.63 -1.21 -10.42
C LYS A 129 25.69 -0.14 -9.90
N LEU A 130 25.07 0.59 -10.82
CA LEU A 130 24.02 1.55 -10.50
C LEU A 130 22.66 0.86 -10.63
N ASP A 131 22.29 0.09 -9.61
CA ASP A 131 21.00 -0.63 -9.61
C ASP A 131 19.83 0.28 -9.20
N SER A 132 20.10 1.35 -8.45
CA SER A 132 19.09 2.32 -8.01
C SER A 132 19.69 3.67 -7.57
N LEU A 133 18.90 4.74 -7.65
CA LEU A 133 19.33 6.09 -7.25
C LEU A 133 19.54 6.22 -5.74
N ILE A 134 18.65 5.62 -4.93
CA ILE A 134 18.79 5.58 -3.47
C ILE A 134 19.14 4.17 -2.99
N ASN A 135 19.78 4.10 -1.82
CA ASN A 135 20.08 2.82 -1.18
C ASN A 135 18.79 2.20 -0.63
N SER A 136 18.48 0.99 -1.08
CA SER A 136 17.25 0.27 -0.78
C SER A 136 17.43 -0.91 0.18
N ASP A 137 18.64 -1.11 0.75
CA ASP A 137 18.94 -2.23 1.67
C ASP A 137 18.04 -2.24 2.91
N PHE A 138 17.58 -1.07 3.36
CA PHE A 138 16.68 -0.98 4.50
C PHE A 138 15.33 -1.68 4.24
N ILE A 139 14.90 -1.80 2.98
CA ILE A 139 13.63 -2.45 2.63
C ILE A 139 13.74 -3.97 2.84
N ASP A 140 14.89 -4.55 2.51
CA ASP A 140 15.17 -5.97 2.77
C ASP A 140 15.15 -6.25 4.29
N GLU A 141 15.76 -5.38 5.10
CA GLU A 141 15.71 -5.48 6.58
C GLU A 141 14.26 -5.42 7.12
N ILE A 142 13.39 -4.60 6.53
CA ILE A 142 11.97 -4.51 6.90
C ILE A 142 11.21 -5.78 6.50
N ALA A 143 11.46 -6.30 5.31
CA ALA A 143 10.81 -7.53 4.85
C ALA A 143 11.21 -8.73 5.73
N ASP A 144 12.50 -8.85 6.08
CA ASP A 144 13.03 -9.89 6.97
C ASP A 144 12.35 -9.91 8.35
N ARG A 145 12.11 -8.73 8.93
CA ARG A 145 11.49 -8.62 10.25
C ARG A 145 9.96 -8.78 10.23
N ALA A 146 9.30 -8.31 9.16
CA ALA A 146 7.85 -8.23 9.09
C ALA A 146 7.24 -9.54 8.59
N ILE A 147 7.83 -10.12 7.53
CA ILE A 147 7.34 -11.33 6.86
C ILE A 147 8.10 -12.53 7.42
N LYS A 148 7.65 -12.99 8.58
CA LYS A 148 8.24 -14.12 9.30
C LYS A 148 7.17 -15.08 9.76
N ASN A 149 7.61 -16.28 10.13
CA ASN A 149 6.71 -17.30 10.66
C ASN A 149 5.98 -16.81 11.92
N CYS A 150 4.68 -17.08 11.97
CA CYS A 150 3.83 -16.88 13.13
C CYS A 150 3.97 -18.05 14.11
N LYS A 151 3.88 -17.76 15.42
CA LYS A 151 3.90 -18.75 16.50
C LYS A 151 2.53 -19.05 17.09
N ASN A 152 1.57 -18.14 16.93
CA ASN A 152 0.26 -18.22 17.54
C ASN A 152 -0.81 -18.49 16.48
N GLU A 153 -1.85 -19.24 16.85
CA GLU A 153 -2.98 -19.56 15.99
C GLU A 153 -4.24 -18.85 16.50
N LEU A 154 -4.20 -17.51 16.60
CA LEU A 154 -5.39 -16.73 16.90
C LEU A 154 -6.34 -16.79 15.70
N LYS A 155 -7.55 -17.30 15.89
CA LYS A 155 -8.58 -17.36 14.84
C LYS A 155 -9.51 -16.15 14.90
N ARG A 156 -9.55 -15.37 13.82
CA ARG A 156 -10.52 -14.29 13.61
C ARG A 156 -11.70 -14.79 12.78
N ASN A 157 -12.93 -14.68 13.30
CA ASN A 157 -14.13 -15.23 12.66
C ASN A 157 -14.44 -14.59 11.29
N TYR A 158 -14.00 -13.36 11.09
CA TYR A 158 -14.14 -12.61 9.84
C TYR A 158 -13.02 -12.89 8.82
N ILE A 159 -12.05 -13.76 9.13
CA ILE A 159 -11.01 -14.21 8.21
C ILE A 159 -11.24 -15.69 7.89
N PRO A 160 -11.43 -16.07 6.62
CA PRO A 160 -11.63 -17.47 6.27
C PRO A 160 -10.29 -18.22 6.23
N GLU A 161 -10.37 -19.56 6.38
CA GLU A 161 -9.19 -20.43 6.32
C GLU A 161 -8.51 -20.43 4.93
N ASP A 162 -9.27 -20.12 3.88
CA ASP A 162 -8.83 -20.02 2.48
C ASP A 162 -8.55 -18.58 2.03
N LEU A 163 -8.22 -17.67 2.95
CA LEU A 163 -7.93 -16.26 2.65
C LEU A 163 -6.98 -16.15 1.46
N LYS A 164 -7.41 -15.38 0.45
CA LYS A 164 -6.61 -15.07 -0.72
C LYS A 164 -5.86 -13.74 -0.50
N VAL A 165 -4.59 -13.71 -0.89
CA VAL A 165 -3.73 -12.53 -0.82
C VAL A 165 -3.01 -12.37 -2.16
N PHE A 166 -3.02 -11.21 -2.78
CA PHE A 166 -2.23 -10.99 -3.99
C PHE A 166 -1.59 -9.61 -4.05
N VAL A 167 -0.50 -9.54 -4.81
CA VAL A 167 0.17 -8.28 -5.17
C VAL A 167 0.30 -8.16 -6.67
N THR A 168 0.14 -6.95 -7.19
CA THR A 168 0.45 -6.64 -8.59
C THR A 168 1.96 -6.51 -8.79
N LEU A 169 2.44 -6.88 -9.97
CA LEU A 169 3.84 -6.87 -10.35
C LEU A 169 3.95 -6.34 -11.80
N THR A 170 5.05 -5.63 -12.09
CA THR A 170 5.38 -5.22 -13.45
C THR A 170 6.59 -6.03 -13.90
N ASN A 171 6.35 -7.01 -14.78
CA ASN A 171 7.38 -7.92 -15.29
C ASN A 171 8.11 -7.29 -16.47
N LEU A 172 9.39 -6.94 -16.31
CA LEU A 172 10.21 -6.35 -17.36
C LEU A 172 10.54 -7.33 -18.49
N ASN A 173 10.57 -8.64 -18.20
CA ASN A 173 10.71 -9.67 -19.24
C ASN A 173 9.42 -9.78 -20.07
N GLY A 174 8.26 -9.60 -19.43
CA GLY A 174 6.95 -9.84 -20.00
C GLY A 174 6.63 -11.33 -20.19
N TYR A 175 5.40 -11.61 -20.57
CA TYR A 175 4.95 -12.93 -21.03
C TYR A 175 4.52 -12.83 -22.48
N ASP A 176 5.00 -13.74 -23.31
CA ASP A 176 4.63 -13.81 -24.72
C ASP A 176 3.39 -14.68 -24.90
N TYR A 177 2.43 -14.16 -25.66
CA TYR A 177 1.19 -14.83 -25.99
C TYR A 177 1.13 -15.03 -27.49
N LYS A 178 0.87 -16.27 -27.87
CA LYS A 178 0.73 -16.67 -29.26
C LYS A 178 -0.73 -16.53 -29.70
N TYR A 179 -0.96 -15.73 -30.74
CA TYR A 179 -2.23 -15.61 -31.44
C TYR A 179 -2.08 -16.13 -32.86
N SER A 180 -2.78 -17.20 -33.20
CA SER A 180 -2.76 -17.77 -34.54
C SER A 180 -3.89 -17.19 -35.40
N PHE A 181 -3.52 -16.50 -36.49
CA PHE A 181 -4.45 -15.92 -37.44
C PHE A 181 -4.52 -16.76 -38.72
N LYS A 182 -5.69 -16.81 -39.36
CA LYS A 182 -5.83 -17.37 -40.70
C LYS A 182 -5.31 -16.35 -41.71
N GLY A 183 -4.15 -16.63 -42.31
CA GLY A 183 -3.57 -15.84 -43.39
C GLY A 183 -3.88 -16.40 -44.78
N ASN A 184 -3.23 -15.85 -45.80
CA ASN A 184 -3.34 -16.28 -47.20
C ASN A 184 -2.58 -17.59 -47.51
N GLY A 185 -1.85 -18.14 -46.53
CA GLY A 185 -1.11 -19.40 -46.64
C GLY A 185 -1.91 -20.63 -46.19
N LYS A 186 -1.36 -21.84 -46.43
CA LYS A 186 -1.93 -23.11 -45.93
C LYS A 186 -1.74 -23.34 -44.42
N LYS A 187 -0.87 -22.55 -43.77
CA LYS A 187 -0.64 -22.56 -42.31
C LYS A 187 -1.16 -21.26 -41.70
N SER A 188 -1.53 -21.31 -40.42
CA SER A 188 -1.80 -20.10 -39.65
C SER A 188 -0.52 -19.27 -39.51
N ASP A 189 -0.68 -17.95 -39.54
CA ASP A 189 0.39 -17.02 -39.19
C ASP A 189 0.33 -16.76 -37.68
N ASP A 190 1.43 -17.07 -37.00
CA ASP A 190 1.54 -16.91 -35.56
C ASP A 190 2.03 -15.49 -35.22
N PHE A 191 1.28 -14.78 -34.40
CA PHE A 191 1.58 -13.43 -33.93
C PHE A 191 1.83 -13.45 -32.42
N TYR A 192 2.95 -12.90 -32.00
CA TYR A 192 3.33 -12.86 -30.59
C TYR A 192 3.07 -11.47 -30.01
N VAL A 193 2.36 -11.42 -28.88
CA VAL A 193 2.15 -10.19 -28.10
C VAL A 193 2.73 -10.37 -26.72
N THR A 194 3.55 -9.43 -26.28
CA THR A 194 4.15 -9.45 -24.94
C THR A 194 3.32 -8.59 -23.98
N TYR A 195 2.85 -9.17 -22.88
CA TYR A 195 2.25 -8.41 -21.78
C TYR A 195 3.18 -8.35 -20.58
N HIS A 196 3.31 -7.17 -19.99
CA HIS A 196 4.17 -6.91 -18.83
C HIS A 196 3.43 -6.97 -17.48
N ASN A 197 2.12 -7.23 -17.51
CA ASN A 197 1.31 -7.39 -16.30
C ASN A 197 1.64 -8.72 -15.65
N ASP A 198 1.93 -8.67 -14.35
CA ASP A 198 2.17 -9.87 -13.58
C ASP A 198 1.50 -9.78 -12.19
N PHE A 199 1.27 -10.93 -11.58
CA PHE A 199 0.64 -11.05 -10.28
C PHE A 199 1.28 -12.19 -9.49
N ALA A 200 1.51 -11.96 -8.20
CA ALA A 200 1.78 -13.05 -7.27
C ALA A 200 0.53 -13.26 -6.41
N CYS A 201 -0.12 -14.41 -6.61
CA CYS A 201 -1.41 -14.75 -6.02
C CYS A 201 -1.23 -15.91 -5.03
N PHE A 202 -1.64 -15.71 -3.79
CA PHE A 202 -1.47 -16.67 -2.71
C PHE A 202 -2.80 -17.00 -2.05
N LYS A 203 -2.96 -18.24 -1.59
CA LYS A 203 -4.12 -18.71 -0.83
C LYS A 203 -3.63 -19.37 0.44
N LEU A 204 -4.18 -19.00 1.59
CA LEU A 204 -3.89 -19.71 2.82
C LEU A 204 -4.27 -21.18 2.69
N ALA A 205 -3.31 -22.05 3.01
CA ALA A 205 -3.43 -23.50 2.84
C ALA A 205 -2.60 -24.21 3.91
N LYS A 206 -2.96 -25.45 4.22
CA LYS A 206 -2.26 -26.26 5.21
C LYS A 206 -1.03 -26.92 4.60
N ASP A 207 -1.16 -27.42 3.38
CA ASP A 207 -0.13 -28.18 2.67
C ASP A 207 -0.02 -27.77 1.19
N VAL A 208 1.10 -28.10 0.55
CA VAL A 208 1.30 -27.86 -0.90
C VAL A 208 0.28 -28.61 -1.77
N LYS A 209 -0.25 -29.74 -1.28
CA LYS A 209 -1.31 -30.53 -1.94
C LYS A 209 -2.66 -29.80 -1.99
N ASP A 210 -2.84 -28.73 -1.22
CA ASP A 210 -4.03 -27.89 -1.29
C ASP A 210 -4.02 -26.95 -2.53
N TYR A 211 -2.97 -27.01 -3.35
CA TYR A 211 -2.95 -26.37 -4.65
C TYR A 211 -4.05 -26.94 -5.55
N SER A 212 -4.83 -26.06 -6.16
CA SER A 212 -6.04 -26.43 -6.90
C SER A 212 -5.91 -26.19 -8.40
N ASP A 213 -4.68 -26.11 -8.92
CA ASP A 213 -4.38 -25.80 -10.32
C ASP A 213 -5.12 -24.54 -10.82
N ASP A 214 -5.20 -23.53 -9.94
CA ASP A 214 -5.95 -22.28 -10.13
C ASP A 214 -5.03 -21.04 -10.12
N GLY A 215 -3.71 -21.26 -10.12
CA GLY A 215 -2.70 -20.21 -10.02
C GLY A 215 -2.58 -19.55 -8.65
N TRP A 216 -3.39 -19.95 -7.65
CA TRP A 216 -3.27 -19.46 -6.27
C TRP A 216 -2.26 -20.29 -5.49
N ILE A 217 -1.08 -19.73 -5.29
CA ILE A 217 0.07 -20.37 -4.65
C ILE A 217 -0.29 -20.66 -3.18
N PRO A 218 -0.23 -21.93 -2.72
CA PRO A 218 -0.47 -22.27 -1.32
C PRO A 218 0.48 -21.51 -0.41
N LEU A 219 -0.03 -20.89 0.65
CA LEU A 219 0.73 -20.07 1.58
C LEU A 219 0.42 -20.49 3.02
N ASN A 220 1.46 -20.65 3.82
CA ASN A 220 1.31 -20.92 5.24
C ASN A 220 2.36 -20.13 6.02
N PHE A 221 1.90 -19.34 7.00
CA PHE A 221 2.76 -18.53 7.87
C PHE A 221 3.22 -19.28 9.13
N PHE A 222 2.68 -20.46 9.45
CA PHE A 222 3.01 -21.16 10.68
C PHE A 222 4.42 -21.78 10.64
N LYS A 223 5.14 -21.69 11.75
CA LYS A 223 6.57 -21.99 11.82
C LYS A 223 6.95 -23.41 11.37
N ASP A 224 6.13 -24.40 11.71
CA ASP A 224 6.46 -25.82 11.48
C ASP A 224 6.08 -26.32 10.07
N THR A 225 5.42 -25.47 9.27
CA THR A 225 4.84 -25.81 7.97
C THR A 225 5.07 -24.74 6.90
N SER A 226 5.86 -23.70 7.20
CA SER A 226 5.95 -22.48 6.39
C SER A 226 6.07 -22.77 4.90
N LEU A 227 5.06 -22.36 4.13
CA LEU A 227 4.86 -22.76 2.75
C LEU A 227 4.91 -21.52 1.86
N ASN A 228 5.84 -21.51 0.89
CA ASN A 228 6.05 -20.41 -0.07
C ASN A 228 6.29 -19.01 0.55
N LEU A 229 6.73 -18.94 1.81
CA LEU A 229 6.99 -17.66 2.50
C LEU A 229 8.12 -16.85 1.84
N ASP A 230 9.18 -17.50 1.36
CA ASP A 230 10.26 -16.82 0.64
C ASP A 230 9.76 -16.19 -0.66
N LEU A 231 8.92 -16.91 -1.41
CA LEU A 231 8.30 -16.40 -2.63
C LEU A 231 7.37 -15.22 -2.33
N LEU A 232 6.54 -15.31 -1.29
CA LEU A 232 5.72 -14.18 -0.83
C LEU A 232 6.58 -12.96 -0.54
N LYS A 233 7.65 -13.12 0.24
CA LYS A 233 8.57 -12.05 0.60
C LYS A 233 9.26 -11.42 -0.61
N ARG A 234 9.73 -12.23 -1.58
CA ARG A 234 10.29 -11.72 -2.84
C ARG A 234 9.26 -10.93 -3.64
N ALA A 235 8.04 -11.45 -3.76
CA ALA A 235 6.95 -10.74 -4.42
C ALA A 235 6.59 -9.42 -3.71
N THR A 236 6.64 -9.40 -2.37
CA THR A 236 6.43 -8.18 -1.57
C THR A 236 7.53 -7.14 -1.80
N LEU A 237 8.80 -7.55 -1.87
CA LEU A 237 9.89 -6.65 -2.22
C LEU A 237 9.75 -6.12 -3.66
N ALA A 238 9.28 -6.97 -4.57
CA ALA A 238 9.13 -6.65 -5.99
C ALA A 238 7.97 -5.68 -6.26
N THR A 239 6.82 -5.85 -5.61
CA THR A 239 5.65 -4.98 -5.83
C THR A 239 5.94 -3.52 -5.45
N GLY A 240 6.84 -3.26 -4.49
CA GLY A 240 7.26 -1.90 -4.10
C GLY A 240 8.59 -1.43 -4.71
N ALA A 241 9.14 -2.14 -5.71
CA ALA A 241 10.42 -1.79 -6.33
C ALA A 241 10.26 -0.63 -7.33
N PHE A 242 10.00 0.58 -6.81
CA PHE A 242 9.72 1.78 -7.61
C PHE A 242 10.85 2.07 -8.62
N PRO A 243 10.57 2.16 -9.94
CA PRO A 243 11.59 2.32 -10.97
C PRO A 243 12.52 3.51 -10.73
N PHE A 244 13.79 3.35 -11.08
CA PHE A 244 14.91 4.31 -10.88
C PHE A 244 15.26 4.57 -9.41
N GLY A 245 14.27 4.80 -8.54
CA GLY A 245 14.47 5.06 -7.12
C GLY A 245 15.00 3.84 -6.37
N LEU A 246 14.37 2.69 -6.55
CA LEU A 246 14.64 1.45 -5.84
C LEU A 246 15.13 0.35 -6.79
N LYS A 247 15.88 -0.63 -6.26
CA LYS A 247 16.41 -1.73 -7.07
C LYS A 247 15.27 -2.63 -7.54
N SER A 248 15.29 -3.02 -8.82
CA SER A 248 14.43 -4.08 -9.34
C SER A 248 14.71 -5.40 -8.63
N ARG A 249 13.74 -6.32 -8.67
CA ARG A 249 13.78 -7.57 -7.93
C ARG A 249 13.59 -8.75 -8.87
N SER A 250 14.40 -9.78 -8.69
CA SER A 250 14.16 -11.07 -9.32
C SER A 250 13.11 -11.84 -8.50
N VAL A 251 12.09 -12.36 -9.19
CA VAL A 251 11.08 -13.25 -8.62
C VAL A 251 11.11 -14.56 -9.41
N THR A 252 11.44 -15.64 -8.69
CA THR A 252 11.49 -17.00 -9.24
C THR A 252 10.32 -17.81 -8.72
N ARG A 253 9.55 -18.44 -9.61
CA ARG A 253 8.46 -19.34 -9.24
C ARG A 253 8.22 -20.40 -10.31
N LYS A 254 7.65 -21.53 -9.90
CA LYS A 254 7.25 -22.60 -10.83
C LYS A 254 6.31 -22.12 -11.93
N GLY A 255 6.54 -22.57 -13.15
CA GLY A 255 5.73 -22.24 -14.34
C GLY A 255 4.25 -22.56 -14.18
N LYS A 256 3.88 -23.62 -13.44
CA LYS A 256 2.47 -23.95 -13.16
C LYS A 256 1.70 -22.82 -12.50
N TYR A 257 2.33 -22.07 -11.59
CA TYR A 257 1.69 -20.93 -10.92
C TYR A 257 1.46 -19.76 -11.87
N ILE A 258 2.16 -19.71 -13.00
CA ILE A 258 1.99 -18.70 -14.06
C ILE A 258 0.90 -19.17 -15.03
N ILE A 259 1.04 -20.41 -15.52
CA ILE A 259 0.15 -21.02 -16.52
C ILE A 259 -1.28 -21.18 -15.99
N ASP A 260 -1.43 -21.62 -14.75
CA ASP A 260 -2.74 -21.90 -14.17
C ASP A 260 -3.41 -20.61 -13.63
N ASN A 261 -2.70 -19.47 -13.60
CA ASN A 261 -3.24 -18.19 -13.17
C ASN A 261 -4.01 -17.50 -14.29
N LYS A 262 -5.33 -17.48 -14.20
CA LYS A 262 -6.23 -16.83 -15.17
C LYS A 262 -5.98 -15.34 -15.45
N TRP A 263 -5.35 -14.60 -14.53
CA TRP A 263 -5.03 -13.18 -14.72
C TRP A 263 -3.80 -13.00 -15.60
N ILE A 264 -2.94 -14.02 -15.64
CA ILE A 264 -1.78 -14.07 -16.52
C ILE A 264 -2.19 -14.83 -17.79
N ASN A 265 -2.67 -16.06 -17.66
CA ASN A 265 -3.16 -16.87 -18.76
C ASN A 265 -4.56 -16.39 -19.20
N GLN A 266 -4.60 -15.34 -20.02
CA GLN A 266 -5.82 -14.71 -20.56
C GLN A 266 -6.51 -15.56 -21.66
N GLY A 267 -6.39 -16.88 -21.61
CA GLY A 267 -6.99 -17.80 -22.60
C GLY A 267 -6.25 -17.88 -23.94
N ALA A 268 -5.06 -17.29 -24.05
CA ALA A 268 -4.14 -17.47 -25.16
C ALA A 268 -2.99 -18.40 -24.75
N GLU A 269 -2.40 -19.10 -25.71
CA GLU A 269 -1.24 -19.97 -25.46
C GLU A 269 -0.06 -19.08 -25.04
N LEU A 270 0.23 -19.08 -23.73
CA LEU A 270 1.49 -18.57 -23.19
C LEU A 270 2.64 -19.33 -23.88
N GLY A 271 3.74 -18.65 -24.20
CA GLY A 271 4.92 -19.24 -24.83
C GLY A 271 5.52 -20.42 -24.05
N ASP A 272 6.70 -20.90 -24.47
CA ASP A 272 7.36 -22.11 -23.92
C ASP A 272 7.75 -21.97 -22.43
N ILE A 273 6.78 -22.08 -21.52
CA ILE A 273 6.96 -22.15 -20.08
C ILE A 273 6.65 -23.58 -19.64
N GLY A 274 7.65 -24.31 -19.13
CA GLY A 274 7.42 -25.63 -18.54
C GLY A 274 6.71 -25.53 -17.19
N LYS A 275 5.65 -26.33 -16.96
CA LYS A 275 4.88 -26.31 -15.70
C LYS A 275 5.74 -26.53 -14.44
N GLU A 276 6.73 -27.41 -14.50
CA GLU A 276 7.60 -27.71 -13.37
C GLU A 276 8.94 -26.95 -13.40
N GLU A 277 9.16 -26.12 -14.41
CA GLU A 277 10.36 -25.29 -14.51
C GLU A 277 10.26 -24.07 -13.60
N GLU A 278 11.40 -23.65 -13.06
CA GLU A 278 11.50 -22.39 -12.32
C GLU A 278 11.63 -21.23 -13.32
N CYS A 279 10.68 -20.30 -13.27
CA CYS A 279 10.67 -19.13 -14.12
C CYS A 279 11.16 -17.93 -13.32
N GLU A 280 12.29 -17.35 -13.74
CA GLU A 280 12.87 -16.15 -13.13
C GLU A 280 12.54 -14.91 -13.96
N ASN A 281 11.86 -13.94 -13.34
CA ASN A 281 11.49 -12.67 -13.96
C ASN A 281 12.07 -11.49 -13.19
N ILE A 282 12.50 -10.46 -13.91
CA ILE A 282 12.91 -9.17 -13.35
C ILE A 282 11.67 -8.29 -13.21
N ILE A 283 11.34 -7.97 -11.97
CA ILE A 283 10.13 -7.26 -11.59
C ILE A 283 10.46 -5.88 -11.04
N VAL A 284 9.63 -4.91 -11.39
CA VAL A 284 9.55 -3.59 -10.75
C VAL A 284 8.15 -3.37 -10.17
N ASP A 285 7.96 -2.22 -9.53
CA ASP A 285 6.73 -1.86 -8.82
C ASP A 285 5.46 -2.16 -9.63
N GLY A 286 4.53 -2.89 -9.03
CA GLY A 286 3.29 -3.31 -9.67
C GLY A 286 2.34 -2.17 -9.98
N GLY A 287 2.45 -1.08 -9.23
CA GLY A 287 1.70 0.14 -9.43
C GLY A 287 2.13 0.92 -10.67
N VAL A 288 3.18 0.53 -11.41
CA VAL A 288 3.50 1.11 -12.72
C VAL A 288 2.39 0.80 -13.73
N ILE A 289 1.86 -0.41 -13.72
CA ILE A 289 0.79 -0.82 -14.63
C ILE A 289 -0.57 -0.86 -13.92
N ASN A 290 -0.66 -1.48 -12.74
CA ASN A 290 -1.93 -1.70 -12.07
C ASN A 290 -1.84 -1.25 -10.60
N ASN A 291 -2.11 0.04 -10.38
CA ASN A 291 -2.01 0.69 -9.07
C ASN A 291 -3.22 0.43 -8.16
N GLU A 292 -4.43 0.34 -8.71
CA GLU A 292 -5.65 -0.01 -7.96
C GLU A 292 -6.27 -1.29 -8.55
N PRO A 293 -5.89 -2.49 -8.06
CA PRO A 293 -6.37 -3.74 -8.63
C PRO A 293 -7.81 -4.12 -8.20
N PHE A 294 -8.71 -3.15 -7.99
CA PHE A 294 -10.05 -3.37 -7.45
C PHE A 294 -10.90 -4.32 -8.30
N LEU A 295 -10.72 -4.32 -9.62
CA LEU A 295 -11.39 -5.27 -10.53
C LEU A 295 -11.04 -6.74 -10.22
N HIS A 296 -9.80 -7.02 -9.83
CA HIS A 296 -9.36 -8.38 -9.52
C HIS A 296 -9.87 -8.81 -8.14
N VAL A 297 -9.95 -7.86 -7.19
CA VAL A 297 -10.62 -8.08 -5.89
C VAL A 297 -12.09 -8.41 -6.12
N GLU A 298 -12.80 -7.62 -6.94
CA GLU A 298 -14.21 -7.85 -7.25
C GLU A 298 -14.43 -9.19 -7.96
N GLU A 299 -13.57 -9.56 -8.91
CA GLU A 299 -13.66 -10.83 -9.63
C GLU A 299 -13.64 -12.02 -8.65
N VAL A 300 -12.76 -12.00 -7.64
CA VAL A 300 -12.70 -13.05 -6.60
C VAL A 300 -13.96 -13.06 -5.74
N LEU A 301 -14.55 -11.90 -5.43
CA LEU A 301 -15.80 -11.82 -4.66
C LEU A 301 -16.98 -12.41 -5.45
N LYS A 302 -17.02 -12.18 -6.77
CA LYS A 302 -18.06 -12.69 -7.70
C LYS A 302 -17.97 -14.22 -7.89
N GLU A 303 -16.77 -14.81 -7.96
CA GLU A 303 -16.57 -16.25 -8.12
C GLU A 303 -17.29 -17.09 -7.04
N LYS A 304 -17.31 -16.58 -5.81
CA LYS A 304 -17.97 -17.25 -4.69
C LYS A 304 -19.52 -17.14 -4.73
N LYS A 305 -20.11 -16.67 -5.85
CA LYS A 305 -21.56 -16.44 -6.04
C LYS A 305 -22.22 -15.62 -4.93
N ASN A 306 -21.43 -14.76 -4.27
CA ASN A 306 -21.93 -13.91 -3.20
C ASN A 306 -22.80 -12.80 -3.79
N LYS A 307 -23.99 -12.61 -3.23
CA LYS A 307 -24.89 -11.52 -3.63
C LYS A 307 -24.56 -10.22 -2.89
N GLU A 308 -24.24 -10.32 -1.60
CA GLU A 308 -23.89 -9.20 -0.72
C GLU A 308 -22.36 -9.14 -0.50
N TYR A 309 -21.70 -8.33 -1.32
CA TYR A 309 -20.28 -8.05 -1.23
C TYR A 309 -19.99 -6.59 -1.55
N VAL A 310 -18.86 -6.11 -1.05
CA VAL A 310 -18.29 -4.81 -1.41
C VAL A 310 -16.79 -4.91 -1.61
N VAL A 311 -16.25 -4.04 -2.45
CA VAL A 311 -14.82 -3.75 -2.54
C VAL A 311 -14.55 -2.50 -1.71
N LEU A 312 -13.70 -2.64 -0.70
CA LEU A 312 -13.20 -1.53 0.11
C LEU A 312 -11.80 -1.17 -0.37
N THR A 313 -11.70 -0.06 -1.10
CA THR A 313 -10.44 0.49 -1.60
C THR A 313 -9.82 1.44 -0.58
N ILE A 314 -8.54 1.30 -0.30
CA ILE A 314 -7.77 2.23 0.52
C ILE A 314 -6.74 2.87 -0.39
N ASP A 315 -6.89 4.17 -0.62
CA ASP A 315 -6.06 4.90 -1.59
C ASP A 315 -5.54 6.20 -0.98
N PRO A 316 -4.24 6.27 -0.64
CA PRO A 316 -3.60 7.49 -0.19
C PRO A 316 -3.52 8.58 -1.28
N PHE A 317 -3.50 8.19 -2.56
CA PHE A 317 -3.33 9.08 -3.71
C PHE A 317 -4.46 8.89 -4.73
N PRO A 318 -5.73 9.09 -4.33
CA PRO A 318 -6.85 8.90 -5.23
C PRO A 318 -6.75 9.89 -6.40
N GLU A 319 -7.13 9.44 -7.60
CA GLU A 319 -7.23 10.35 -8.74
C GLU A 319 -8.36 11.36 -8.50
N GLU A 320 -8.04 12.66 -8.45
CA GLU A 320 -9.07 13.71 -8.46
C GLU A 320 -9.81 13.70 -9.80
N THR A 321 -11.13 13.49 -9.77
CA THR A 321 -12.03 13.49 -10.94
C THR A 321 -12.30 14.87 -11.52
N THR A 322 -11.63 15.93 -11.04
CA THR A 322 -11.92 17.28 -11.49
C THR A 322 -11.21 17.60 -12.81
N HIS A 323 -12.04 17.94 -13.80
CA HIS A 323 -11.70 18.65 -15.04
C HIS A 323 -10.83 19.93 -14.84
N GLU A 324 -10.43 20.29 -13.60
CA GLU A 324 -9.48 21.37 -13.31
C GLU A 324 -8.02 21.03 -13.67
N ARG A 325 -7.68 19.76 -13.91
CA ARG A 325 -6.32 19.35 -14.33
C ARG A 325 -5.84 20.06 -15.60
N THR A 326 -6.74 20.55 -16.47
CA THR A 326 -6.37 21.19 -17.75
C THR A 326 -5.94 22.65 -17.63
N ASN A 327 -6.27 23.38 -16.55
CA ASN A 327 -6.02 24.82 -16.47
C ASN A 327 -4.89 25.25 -15.52
N LYS A 328 -4.39 24.37 -14.63
CA LYS A 328 -3.37 24.74 -13.62
C LYS A 328 -1.93 24.27 -13.94
N ARG A 329 -1.70 23.45 -14.97
CA ARG A 329 -0.33 23.22 -15.50
C ARG A 329 0.09 24.40 -16.40
N LYS A 330 0.21 25.59 -15.83
CA LYS A 330 1.00 26.66 -16.45
C LYS A 330 2.45 26.17 -16.52
N ASN A 331 2.96 25.97 -17.74
CA ASN A 331 4.37 25.95 -18.14
C ASN A 331 5.39 25.90 -16.98
N LYS A 332 5.51 24.77 -16.27
CA LYS A 332 6.78 24.46 -15.60
C LYS A 332 7.68 23.97 -16.74
N GLU A 333 8.60 24.81 -17.20
CA GLU A 333 9.69 24.35 -18.07
C GLU A 333 10.34 23.15 -17.38
N ILE A 334 10.15 21.95 -17.93
CA ILE A 334 10.81 20.74 -17.45
C ILE A 334 12.26 20.86 -17.91
N ARG A 335 13.12 21.46 -17.07
CA ARG A 335 14.49 21.81 -17.45
C ARG A 335 15.48 20.65 -17.41
N ASP A 336 15.20 19.57 -16.68
CA ASP A 336 16.16 18.48 -16.44
C ASP A 336 15.60 17.05 -16.66
N ILE A 337 16.42 16.19 -17.27
CA ILE A 337 16.12 14.76 -17.57
C ILE A 337 15.76 13.95 -16.31
N MET A 338 16.33 14.28 -15.15
CA MET A 338 15.97 13.61 -13.89
C MET A 338 14.57 14.00 -13.38
N GLY A 339 14.07 15.18 -13.76
CA GLY A 339 12.71 15.62 -13.47
C GLY A 339 11.63 14.97 -14.35
N LEU A 340 12.02 14.22 -15.40
CA LEU A 340 11.11 13.52 -16.30
C LEU A 340 10.66 12.14 -15.79
N ALA A 341 11.41 11.51 -14.88
CA ALA A 341 11.13 10.14 -14.46
C ALA A 341 9.77 9.99 -13.74
N GLY A 342 9.42 10.92 -12.84
CA GLY A 342 8.13 10.94 -12.15
C GLY A 342 6.95 11.14 -13.12
N PRO A 343 6.92 12.23 -13.90
CA PRO A 343 5.89 12.46 -14.92
C PRO A 343 5.78 11.34 -15.97
N PHE A 344 6.90 10.72 -16.34
CA PHE A 344 6.90 9.58 -17.27
C PHE A 344 6.22 8.35 -16.66
N LEU A 345 6.55 7.99 -15.42
CA LEU A 345 5.89 6.90 -14.71
C LEU A 345 4.39 7.18 -14.48
N GLU A 346 4.02 8.41 -14.12
CA GLU A 346 2.61 8.83 -14.05
C GLU A 346 1.89 8.66 -15.39
N THR A 347 2.55 9.03 -16.49
CA THR A 347 1.98 8.89 -17.83
C THR A 347 1.77 7.42 -18.20
N LEU A 348 2.75 6.56 -17.92
CA LEU A 348 2.63 5.11 -18.14
C LEU A 348 1.48 4.52 -17.30
N ARG A 349 1.36 4.93 -16.05
CA ARG A 349 0.26 4.53 -15.16
C ARG A 349 -1.10 4.90 -15.74
N HIS A 350 -1.28 6.16 -16.15
CA HIS A 350 -2.54 6.62 -16.73
C HIS A 350 -2.86 5.86 -18.03
N GLN A 351 -1.87 5.65 -18.90
CA GLN A 351 -2.06 4.90 -20.15
C GLN A 351 -2.47 3.45 -19.90
N ALA A 352 -1.87 2.79 -18.91
CA ALA A 352 -2.16 1.41 -18.58
C ALA A 352 -3.53 1.20 -17.89
N LYS A 353 -4.07 2.25 -17.24
CA LYS A 353 -5.40 2.26 -16.62
C LYS A 353 -6.56 2.33 -17.61
N VAL A 354 -6.36 2.79 -18.85
CA VAL A 354 -7.42 2.86 -19.89
C VAL A 354 -7.84 1.44 -20.28
N LYS A 355 -8.77 0.86 -19.51
CA LYS A 355 -9.41 -0.43 -19.80
C LYS A 355 -10.86 -0.18 -20.24
N PRO A 356 -11.30 -0.70 -21.40
CA PRO A 356 -12.69 -0.61 -21.86
C PRO A 356 -13.72 -1.12 -20.85
N LYS A 357 -13.29 -2.01 -19.94
CA LYS A 357 -14.13 -2.64 -18.92
C LYS A 357 -14.59 -1.66 -17.82
N ILE A 358 -13.75 -0.69 -17.44
CA ILE A 358 -14.07 0.28 -16.36
C ILE A 358 -15.18 1.23 -16.81
N GLU A 359 -15.13 1.70 -18.06
CA GLU A 359 -16.11 2.64 -18.64
C GLU A 359 -17.52 2.05 -18.71
N ASN A 360 -17.63 0.73 -18.92
CA ASN A 360 -18.93 0.05 -19.00
C ASN A 360 -19.47 -0.35 -17.63
N GLU A 361 -18.59 -0.67 -16.66
CA GLU A 361 -19.01 -1.10 -15.32
C GLU A 361 -19.37 0.08 -14.39
N THR A 362 -18.70 1.22 -14.50
CA THR A 362 -18.95 2.41 -13.64
C THR A 362 -20.14 3.29 -14.05
N LYS A 363 -20.69 3.08 -15.27
CA LYS A 363 -21.90 3.80 -15.74
C LYS A 363 -23.21 3.25 -15.17
N ASN A 364 -23.18 2.10 -14.49
CA ASN A 364 -24.36 1.52 -13.84
C ASN A 364 -24.40 1.94 -12.36
N ALA A 365 -25.51 2.55 -11.92
CA ALA A 365 -25.70 3.00 -10.53
C ALA A 365 -25.50 1.86 -9.51
N SER A 366 -25.89 0.63 -9.85
CA SER A 366 -25.71 -0.56 -9.00
C SER A 366 -24.26 -1.00 -8.81
N ALA A 367 -23.33 -0.56 -9.67
CA ALA A 367 -21.91 -0.86 -9.52
C ALA A 367 -21.24 0.09 -8.51
N LEU A 368 -21.69 1.35 -8.44
CA LEU A 368 -21.22 2.33 -7.46
C LEU A 368 -21.57 1.93 -6.03
N GLU A 369 -22.72 1.28 -5.82
CA GLU A 369 -23.16 0.82 -4.49
C GLU A 369 -22.28 -0.29 -3.88
N LYS A 370 -21.41 -0.92 -4.68
CA LYS A 370 -20.52 -2.01 -4.21
C LYS A 370 -19.07 -1.58 -3.99
N HIS A 371 -18.72 -0.34 -4.27
CA HIS A 371 -17.33 0.14 -4.27
C HIS A 371 -17.19 1.30 -3.31
N TYR A 372 -16.46 1.08 -2.23
CA TYR A 372 -16.15 2.09 -1.24
C TYR A 372 -14.67 2.49 -1.33
N ILE A 373 -14.35 3.73 -0.97
CA ILE A 373 -12.99 4.23 -0.92
C ILE A 373 -12.72 4.98 0.39
N ILE A 374 -11.61 4.64 1.05
CA ILE A 374 -11.02 5.40 2.15
C ILE A 374 -9.82 6.15 1.58
N SER A 375 -9.92 7.47 1.58
CA SER A 375 -8.86 8.36 1.09
C SER A 375 -8.54 9.46 2.11
N PRO A 376 -7.32 10.01 2.11
CA PRO A 376 -6.93 11.05 3.04
C PRO A 376 -7.84 12.28 3.02
N LYS A 377 -8.27 12.71 4.21
CA LYS A 377 -8.97 13.97 4.43
C LYS A 377 -8.54 14.62 5.74
N ARG A 378 -8.05 15.86 5.68
CA ARG A 378 -7.56 16.66 6.80
C ARG A 378 -8.05 18.10 6.66
N GLY A 379 -9.10 18.48 7.39
CA GLY A 379 -9.76 19.77 7.21
C GLY A 379 -10.22 19.93 5.75
N ASP A 380 -9.81 21.02 5.12
CA ASP A 380 -10.11 21.31 3.70
C ASP A 380 -9.19 20.58 2.71
N TYR A 381 -8.15 19.89 3.19
CA TYR A 381 -7.23 19.12 2.35
C TYR A 381 -7.76 17.70 2.12
N SER A 382 -7.64 17.22 0.88
CA SER A 382 -7.98 15.85 0.49
C SER A 382 -6.90 15.23 -0.39
N GLY A 383 -6.95 13.91 -0.52
CA GLY A 383 -6.00 13.14 -1.34
C GLY A 383 -4.55 13.34 -0.90
N GLU A 384 -3.63 13.37 -1.86
CA GLU A 384 -2.20 13.46 -1.57
C GLU A 384 -1.84 14.65 -0.67
N LYS A 385 -2.51 15.80 -0.83
CA LYS A 385 -2.23 17.02 -0.05
C LYS A 385 -2.66 16.96 1.40
N ALA A 386 -3.51 16.01 1.77
CA ALA A 386 -3.91 15.84 3.16
C ALA A 386 -2.81 15.16 4.01
N ILE A 387 -1.89 14.43 3.36
CA ILE A 387 -0.80 13.68 4.01
C ILE A 387 0.58 14.28 3.75
N ALA A 388 1.48 14.19 4.74
CA ALA A 388 2.82 14.74 4.66
C ALA A 388 3.74 13.91 3.74
N CYS A 389 3.55 12.59 3.69
CA CYS A 389 4.32 11.70 2.82
C CYS A 389 4.00 11.87 1.33
N GLY A 390 2.91 12.57 0.98
CA GLY A 390 2.57 12.89 -0.42
C GLY A 390 3.59 13.79 -1.12
N SER A 391 4.34 14.60 -0.36
CA SER A 391 5.41 15.44 -0.89
C SER A 391 6.49 14.63 -1.63
N LEU A 392 7.24 15.30 -2.52
CA LEU A 392 8.29 14.69 -3.35
C LEU A 392 7.79 13.48 -4.16
N GLY A 393 6.56 13.54 -4.67
CA GLY A 393 5.93 12.45 -5.43
C GLY A 393 5.78 11.17 -4.61
N GLY A 394 5.42 11.28 -3.34
CA GLY A 394 5.25 10.13 -2.44
C GLY A 394 6.52 9.67 -1.72
N PHE A 395 7.67 10.34 -1.90
CA PHE A 395 8.93 10.03 -1.19
C PHE A 395 9.12 10.86 0.09
N GLY A 396 8.24 11.82 0.38
CA GLY A 396 8.32 12.71 1.54
C GLY A 396 8.46 11.99 2.87
N GLY A 397 7.87 10.79 3.00
CA GLY A 397 7.97 9.98 4.20
C GLY A 397 9.40 9.57 4.55
N PHE A 398 10.37 9.58 3.64
CA PHE A 398 11.77 9.30 3.99
C PHE A 398 12.51 10.50 4.60
N ILE A 399 11.92 11.70 4.56
CA ILE A 399 12.51 12.93 5.12
C ILE A 399 12.40 12.94 6.64
N SER A 400 11.24 12.60 7.20
CA SER A 400 10.98 12.72 8.64
C SER A 400 10.09 11.58 9.15
N LYS A 401 10.43 11.03 10.32
CA LYS A 401 9.55 10.09 11.03
C LYS A 401 8.23 10.76 11.43
N GLU A 402 8.23 12.05 11.76
CA GLU A 402 7.00 12.79 12.10
C GLU A 402 6.00 12.83 10.94
N PHE A 403 6.45 12.84 9.68
CA PHE A 403 5.56 12.78 8.51
C PHE A 403 4.81 11.45 8.46
N ARG A 404 5.52 10.35 8.73
CA ARG A 404 4.94 9.01 8.74
C ARG A 404 4.02 8.80 9.94
N ILE A 405 4.36 9.38 11.10
CA ILE A 405 3.49 9.39 12.29
C ILE A 405 2.19 10.11 11.95
N HIS A 406 2.27 11.34 11.43
CA HIS A 406 1.09 12.10 11.02
C HIS A 406 0.18 11.28 10.12
N ASP A 407 0.73 10.71 9.05
CA ASP A 407 -0.08 10.00 8.06
C ASP A 407 -0.72 8.73 8.63
N TYR A 408 -0.02 8.01 9.51
CA TYR A 408 -0.57 6.86 10.22
C TYR A 408 -1.76 7.23 11.09
N PHE A 409 -1.63 8.27 11.93
CA PHE A 409 -2.72 8.74 12.79
C PHE A 409 -3.88 9.33 11.97
N LEU A 410 -3.59 9.99 10.85
CA LEU A 410 -4.62 10.46 9.92
C LEU A 410 -5.37 9.29 9.27
N GLY A 411 -4.66 8.22 8.89
CA GLY A 411 -5.27 6.99 8.36
C GLY A 411 -6.23 6.34 9.35
N ARG A 412 -5.82 6.24 10.62
CA ARG A 412 -6.69 5.75 11.70
C ARG A 412 -7.94 6.60 11.88
N ALA A 413 -7.78 7.93 11.97
CA ALA A 413 -8.90 8.86 12.11
C ALA A 413 -9.85 8.85 10.90
N ASN A 414 -9.31 8.76 9.67
CA ASN A 414 -10.13 8.68 8.46
C ASN A 414 -10.88 7.35 8.38
N CYS A 415 -10.26 6.23 8.76
CA CYS A 415 -10.96 4.94 8.82
C CYS A 415 -12.10 4.97 9.84
N GLN A 416 -11.86 5.51 11.03
CA GLN A 416 -12.89 5.66 12.06
C GLN A 416 -14.09 6.46 11.57
N LYS A 417 -13.84 7.66 11.03
CA LYS A 417 -14.91 8.50 10.46
C LYS A 417 -15.60 7.82 9.28
N PHE A 418 -14.85 7.13 8.43
CA PHE A 418 -15.38 6.36 7.31
C PHE A 418 -16.37 5.28 7.76
N LEU A 419 -15.99 4.44 8.74
CA LEU A 419 -16.86 3.39 9.26
C LEU A 419 -18.13 3.96 9.91
N LYS A 420 -18.03 5.10 10.59
CA LYS A 420 -19.17 5.79 11.22
C LYS A 420 -20.17 6.34 10.21
N ASP A 421 -19.67 7.11 9.25
CA ASP A 421 -20.51 8.03 8.48
C ASP A 421 -20.77 7.56 7.04
N TYR A 422 -19.87 6.74 6.48
CA TYR A 422 -19.85 6.42 5.05
C TYR A 422 -19.95 4.94 4.74
N PHE A 423 -19.45 4.04 5.60
CA PHE A 423 -19.58 2.59 5.42
C PHE A 423 -20.92 2.07 5.96
N THR A 424 -21.98 2.63 5.40
CA THR A 424 -23.36 2.47 5.84
C THR A 424 -24.25 1.97 4.70
N VAL A 425 -25.38 1.36 5.07
CA VAL A 425 -26.41 0.90 4.13
C VAL A 425 -27.81 1.24 4.62
N ASP A 426 -28.71 1.48 3.68
CA ASP A 426 -30.14 1.51 3.95
C ASP A 426 -30.68 0.08 4.11
N ILE A 427 -31.00 -0.32 5.34
CA ILE A 427 -31.51 -1.67 5.66
C ILE A 427 -32.95 -1.90 5.15
N HIS A 428 -33.63 -0.86 4.64
CA HIS A 428 -34.97 -0.99 4.06
C HIS A 428 -34.93 -1.41 2.58
N LYS A 429 -33.77 -1.32 1.92
CA LYS A 429 -33.57 -1.86 0.56
C LYS A 429 -33.53 -3.39 0.57
N GLU A 430 -34.15 -4.03 -0.43
CA GLU A 430 -34.27 -5.49 -0.54
C GLU A 430 -32.91 -6.23 -0.61
N GLU A 431 -31.85 -5.55 -1.05
CA GLU A 431 -30.52 -6.13 -1.25
C GLU A 431 -29.64 -6.18 0.01
N ASN A 432 -30.01 -5.48 1.09
CA ASN A 432 -29.21 -5.36 2.32
C ASN A 432 -29.68 -6.32 3.41
N THR A 433 -29.98 -7.58 3.04
CA THR A 433 -30.65 -8.52 3.93
C THR A 433 -29.79 -8.95 5.12
N LEU A 434 -28.47 -9.09 4.93
CA LEU A 434 -27.57 -9.52 6.01
C LEU A 434 -27.41 -8.45 7.08
N VAL A 435 -27.20 -7.20 6.66
CA VAL A 435 -27.06 -6.08 7.61
C VAL A 435 -28.39 -5.86 8.32
N LYS A 436 -29.52 -5.85 7.59
CA LYS A 436 -30.87 -5.76 8.18
C LYS A 436 -31.08 -6.81 9.28
N ALA A 437 -30.78 -8.08 9.00
CA ALA A 437 -30.92 -9.17 9.97
C ALA A 437 -30.07 -8.95 11.24
N GLY A 438 -28.92 -8.29 11.12
CA GLY A 438 -28.04 -7.94 12.24
C GLY A 438 -28.65 -6.93 13.20
N TYR A 439 -29.50 -6.03 12.69
CA TYR A 439 -30.15 -4.96 13.47
C TYR A 439 -31.58 -5.30 13.89
N GLU A 440 -32.26 -6.23 13.22
CA GLU A 440 -33.70 -6.51 13.39
C GLU A 440 -34.10 -6.90 14.82
N GLN A 441 -33.22 -7.58 15.55
CA GLN A 441 -33.48 -7.99 16.94
C GLN A 441 -33.19 -6.89 17.97
N MET A 442 -32.59 -5.77 17.53
CA MET A 442 -32.18 -4.70 18.41
C MET A 442 -33.32 -3.72 18.71
N PRO A 443 -33.44 -3.23 19.96
CA PRO A 443 -34.35 -2.12 20.28
C PRO A 443 -34.03 -0.89 19.42
N GLU A 444 -35.06 -0.18 18.97
CA GLU A 444 -34.90 0.98 18.07
C GLU A 444 -33.98 2.06 18.64
N GLU A 445 -34.04 2.33 19.95
CA GLU A 445 -33.15 3.29 20.61
C GLU A 445 -31.67 2.87 20.58
N GLU A 446 -31.39 1.57 20.61
CA GLU A 446 -30.03 1.04 20.49
C GLU A 446 -29.55 1.10 19.04
N GLN A 447 -30.44 0.86 18.08
CA GLN A 447 -30.13 0.97 16.65
C GLN A 447 -29.67 2.39 16.26
N LYS A 448 -30.29 3.43 16.84
CA LYS A 448 -29.95 4.85 16.54
C LYS A 448 -28.48 5.18 16.78
N LYS A 449 -27.79 4.47 17.68
CA LYS A 449 -26.36 4.67 17.97
C LYS A 449 -25.45 4.33 16.79
N TYR A 450 -25.93 3.51 15.85
CA TYR A 450 -25.18 3.02 14.70
C TYR A 450 -25.72 3.55 13.37
N ARG A 451 -26.51 4.64 13.40
CA ARG A 451 -27.00 5.31 12.19
C ARG A 451 -26.14 6.52 11.87
N ASN A 452 -25.89 6.76 10.59
CA ASN A 452 -25.32 8.03 10.13
C ASN A 452 -26.40 9.14 10.07
N GLU A 453 -26.01 10.35 9.66
CA GLU A 453 -26.91 11.51 9.53
C GLU A 453 -28.06 11.29 8.53
N LYS A 454 -27.90 10.35 7.59
CA LYS A 454 -28.93 9.99 6.60
C LYS A 454 -29.88 8.90 7.11
N GLY A 455 -29.66 8.37 8.31
CA GLY A 455 -30.43 7.25 8.87
C GLY A 455 -29.99 5.87 8.37
N GLU A 456 -28.89 5.78 7.61
CA GLU A 456 -28.32 4.51 7.15
C GLU A 456 -27.49 3.85 8.27
N TYR A 457 -27.38 2.53 8.25
CA TYR A 457 -26.81 1.73 9.33
C TYR A 457 -25.40 1.29 9.00
N GLN A 458 -24.51 1.33 9.99
CA GLN A 458 -23.11 0.90 9.85
C GLN A 458 -22.99 -0.58 9.47
N ILE A 459 -22.23 -0.88 8.42
CA ILE A 459 -21.89 -2.26 8.04
C ILE A 459 -20.92 -2.86 9.07
N ILE A 460 -19.93 -2.07 9.53
CA ILE A 460 -19.02 -2.42 10.62
C ILE A 460 -19.28 -1.42 11.75
N PRO A 461 -20.00 -1.83 12.81
CA PRO A 461 -20.29 -0.98 13.95
C PRO A 461 -19.02 -0.55 14.70
N ILE A 462 -18.95 0.72 15.09
CA ILE A 462 -17.92 1.25 16.01
C ILE A 462 -18.55 1.59 17.36
N PHE A 463 -17.80 1.41 18.47
CA PHE A 463 -18.37 1.52 19.82
C PHE A 463 -17.76 2.61 20.70
N ASP A 464 -16.48 2.93 20.49
CA ASP A 464 -15.73 3.84 21.36
C ASP A 464 -15.35 5.09 20.53
N PHE A 465 -16.37 5.83 20.10
CA PHE A 465 -16.17 7.07 19.34
C PHE A 465 -16.32 8.28 20.26
N ASP A 466 -15.19 8.89 20.61
CA ASP A 466 -15.16 10.19 21.26
C ASP A 466 -14.71 11.25 20.23
N GLU A 467 -15.61 12.17 19.87
CA GLU A 467 -15.30 13.31 18.98
C GLU A 467 -14.34 14.31 19.62
N THR A 468 -14.15 14.25 20.95
CA THR A 468 -13.41 15.25 21.72
C THR A 468 -11.92 14.92 21.85
N GLU A 469 -11.51 13.66 21.70
CA GLU A 469 -10.10 13.28 21.72
C GLU A 469 -9.44 13.46 20.35
N MET A 470 -8.47 14.36 20.27
CA MET A 470 -7.71 14.58 19.04
C MET A 470 -6.76 13.42 18.78
N TYR A 471 -7.07 12.62 17.77
CA TYR A 471 -6.25 11.48 17.31
C TYR A 471 -4.81 11.87 16.94
N MET A 472 -4.57 13.15 16.64
CA MET A 472 -3.31 13.65 16.10
C MET A 472 -2.39 14.17 17.21
N PRO A 473 -1.15 13.66 17.34
CA PRO A 473 -0.19 14.20 18.31
C PRO A 473 0.29 15.61 17.94
N LYS A 474 0.91 16.30 18.90
CA LYS A 474 1.70 17.51 18.63
C LYS A 474 3.12 17.13 18.23
N PHE A 475 3.59 17.68 17.12
CA PHE A 475 4.90 17.41 16.55
C PHE A 475 5.99 18.31 17.12
N GLY A 476 7.24 18.13 16.69
CA GLY A 476 8.38 18.88 17.19
C GLY A 476 8.30 20.39 16.96
N ASN A 477 7.43 20.85 16.04
CA ASN A 477 7.13 22.25 15.78
C ASN A 477 6.01 22.83 16.68
N GLY A 478 5.42 22.02 17.56
CA GLY A 478 4.30 22.39 18.43
C GLY A 478 2.91 22.30 17.79
N ASN A 479 2.83 22.00 16.49
CA ASN A 479 1.58 21.90 15.72
C ASN A 479 1.14 20.45 15.51
N HIS A 480 -0.09 20.25 15.02
CA HIS A 480 -0.63 18.95 14.61
C HIS A 480 -0.36 18.60 13.15
N PHE A 481 0.36 19.47 12.42
CA PHE A 481 0.92 19.16 11.10
C PHE A 481 2.44 19.29 11.20
N PRO A 482 3.20 18.25 10.81
CA PRO A 482 4.63 18.22 11.04
C PRO A 482 5.38 19.10 10.03
N SER A 483 6.55 19.58 10.42
CA SER A 483 7.47 20.28 9.51
C SER A 483 8.93 20.00 9.88
N VAL A 484 9.84 20.27 8.96
CA VAL A 484 11.29 20.23 9.17
C VAL A 484 11.89 21.62 8.93
N SER A 485 13.03 21.91 9.54
CA SER A 485 13.73 23.17 9.27
C SER A 485 14.60 23.09 8.02
N THR A 486 14.92 24.24 7.44
CA THR A 486 15.91 24.35 6.36
C THR A 486 17.30 23.91 6.82
N PHE A 487 17.62 24.12 8.10
CA PHE A 487 18.86 23.64 8.71
C PHE A 487 18.91 22.11 8.77
N TYR A 488 17.80 21.44 9.07
CA TYR A 488 17.70 19.98 9.01
C TYR A 488 18.06 19.45 7.63
N LEU A 489 17.46 19.99 6.56
CA LEU A 489 17.71 19.58 5.18
C LEU A 489 19.17 19.82 4.76
N SER A 490 19.68 21.03 5.03
CA SER A 490 21.06 21.39 4.68
C SER A 490 22.10 20.57 5.45
N SER A 491 21.76 20.00 6.61
CA SER A 491 22.66 19.12 7.36
C SER A 491 23.08 17.88 6.56
N PHE A 492 22.29 17.43 5.58
CA PHE A 492 22.58 16.26 4.74
C PHE A 492 23.41 16.57 3.49
N ARG A 493 23.85 17.83 3.29
CA ARG A 493 24.66 18.27 2.14
C ARG A 493 25.85 17.35 1.87
N LYS A 494 26.52 16.89 2.94
CA LYS A 494 27.70 16.01 2.82
C LYS A 494 27.32 14.61 2.33
N GLU A 495 26.24 14.04 2.86
CA GLU A 495 25.70 12.73 2.51
C GLU A 495 25.18 12.73 1.06
N ILE A 496 24.42 13.75 0.67
CA ILE A 496 23.98 13.99 -0.72
C ILE A 496 25.20 14.06 -1.64
N GLY A 497 26.19 14.89 -1.31
CA GLY A 497 27.41 15.04 -2.11
C GLY A 497 28.19 13.73 -2.26
N LYS A 498 28.24 12.89 -1.22
CA LYS A 498 28.86 11.56 -1.30
C LYS A 498 28.09 10.63 -2.24
N ARG A 499 26.75 10.58 -2.13
CA ARG A 499 25.90 9.73 -2.97
C ARG A 499 25.97 10.14 -4.44
N VAL A 500 25.79 11.43 -4.75
CA VAL A 500 25.86 11.94 -6.13
C VAL A 500 27.22 11.66 -6.76
N LYS A 501 28.33 11.90 -6.04
CA LYS A 501 29.68 11.55 -6.52
C LYS A 501 29.82 10.06 -6.83
N ALA A 502 29.27 9.18 -5.97
CA ALA A 502 29.33 7.74 -6.18
C ALA A 502 28.52 7.30 -7.41
N ILE A 503 27.33 7.86 -7.60
CA ILE A 503 26.48 7.61 -8.78
C ILE A 503 27.19 8.08 -10.05
N MET A 504 27.68 9.33 -10.08
CA MET A 504 28.39 9.88 -11.24
C MET A 504 29.62 9.06 -11.61
N LYS A 505 30.36 8.54 -10.62
CA LYS A 505 31.52 7.70 -10.84
C LYS A 505 31.17 6.38 -11.56
N LEU A 506 29.97 5.86 -11.35
CA LEU A 506 29.47 4.64 -12.02
C LEU A 506 28.83 4.96 -13.38
N ALA A 507 28.12 6.09 -13.48
CA ALA A 507 27.40 6.50 -14.69
C ALA A 507 28.29 7.10 -15.78
N ILE A 508 29.46 7.67 -15.44
CA ILE A 508 30.38 8.31 -16.39
C ILE A 508 31.61 7.41 -16.60
N PRO A 509 31.74 6.72 -17.75
CA PRO A 509 32.85 5.81 -18.01
C PRO A 509 34.22 6.52 -18.10
N SER A 510 34.24 7.76 -18.60
CA SER A 510 35.46 8.54 -18.79
C SER A 510 35.94 9.16 -17.48
N ARG A 511 37.16 8.80 -17.05
CA ARG A 511 37.81 9.38 -15.86
C ARG A 511 38.05 10.89 -15.99
N ILE A 512 38.37 11.36 -17.19
CA ILE A 512 38.62 12.78 -17.47
C ILE A 512 37.30 13.55 -17.33
N THR A 513 36.24 13.08 -17.99
CA THR A 513 34.91 13.68 -17.93
C THR A 513 34.37 13.69 -16.50
N TYR A 514 34.52 12.59 -15.75
CA TYR A 514 34.17 12.55 -14.33
C TYR A 514 34.95 13.57 -13.49
N ASN A 515 36.26 13.71 -13.72
CA ASN A 515 37.11 14.65 -12.97
C ASN A 515 36.75 16.13 -13.22
N ILE A 516 36.25 16.45 -14.40
CA ILE A 516 35.72 17.78 -14.75
C ILE A 516 34.35 17.97 -14.09
N LEU A 517 33.40 17.05 -14.35
CA LEU A 517 32.01 17.22 -13.92
C LEU A 517 31.83 17.14 -12.39
N LYS A 518 32.67 16.39 -11.66
CA LYS A 518 32.58 16.30 -10.19
C LYS A 518 32.85 17.63 -9.46
N GLN A 519 33.38 18.65 -10.15
CA GLN A 519 33.59 19.99 -9.59
C GLN A 519 32.30 20.83 -9.61
N PHE A 520 31.34 20.48 -10.47
CA PHE A 520 30.07 21.19 -10.68
C PHE A 520 28.88 20.40 -10.13
N LEU A 521 29.07 19.74 -8.97
CA LEU A 521 28.01 18.90 -8.40
C LEU A 521 26.81 19.77 -8.02
N PRO A 522 25.59 19.42 -8.46
CA PRO A 522 24.38 20.20 -8.18
C PRO A 522 23.85 19.94 -6.76
N ILE A 523 24.72 19.91 -5.74
CA ILE A 523 24.31 19.59 -4.35
C ILE A 523 23.33 20.64 -3.85
N ASP A 524 23.63 21.91 -4.10
CA ASP A 524 22.84 23.06 -3.66
C ASP A 524 21.50 23.04 -4.37
N MET A 525 21.49 22.75 -5.66
CA MET A 525 20.28 22.57 -6.45
C MET A 525 19.37 21.45 -5.91
N VAL A 526 19.94 20.33 -5.43
CA VAL A 526 19.15 19.25 -4.79
C VAL A 526 18.53 19.74 -3.47
N ILE A 527 19.29 20.46 -2.64
CA ILE A 527 18.79 20.99 -1.36
C ILE A 527 17.71 22.05 -1.61
N ASP A 528 17.93 22.93 -2.58
CA ASP A 528 16.99 23.99 -2.96
C ASP A 528 15.71 23.38 -3.53
N PHE A 529 15.82 22.33 -4.36
CA PHE A 529 14.68 21.57 -4.83
C PHE A 529 13.89 20.93 -3.67
N LEU A 530 14.56 20.22 -2.75
CA LEU A 530 13.91 19.62 -1.58
C LEU A 530 13.22 20.68 -0.72
N THR A 531 13.89 21.81 -0.48
CA THR A 531 13.36 22.91 0.34
C THR A 531 12.15 23.56 -0.31
N LYS A 532 12.20 23.78 -1.63
CA LYS A 532 11.09 24.34 -2.40
C LYS A 532 9.89 23.40 -2.41
N GLU A 533 10.09 22.14 -2.77
CA GLU A 533 9.00 21.16 -2.83
C GLU A 533 8.37 20.94 -1.46
N LEU A 534 9.15 20.87 -0.36
CA LEU A 534 8.56 20.77 0.97
C LEU A 534 7.86 22.07 1.42
N SER A 535 8.36 23.24 1.00
CA SER A 535 7.71 24.53 1.27
C SER A 535 6.35 24.64 0.59
N ASP A 536 6.24 24.19 -0.66
CA ASP A 536 4.96 24.16 -1.41
C ASP A 536 3.89 23.29 -0.69
N TRP A 537 4.33 22.36 0.15
CA TRP A 537 3.50 21.48 0.96
C TRP A 537 3.32 21.93 2.42
N GLN A 538 3.83 23.12 2.79
CA GLN A 538 3.83 23.64 4.16
C GLN A 538 4.56 22.73 5.17
N LEU A 539 5.55 21.96 4.69
CA LEU A 539 6.36 21.03 5.48
C LEU A 539 7.72 21.61 5.89
N VAL A 540 7.99 22.88 5.57
CA VAL A 540 9.21 23.60 6.00
C VAL A 540 8.84 24.70 6.97
N ASP A 541 9.51 24.72 8.11
CA ASP A 541 9.46 25.86 9.03
C ASP A 541 10.57 26.86 8.66
N MET A 542 10.16 28.02 8.14
CA MET A 542 11.06 29.10 7.74
C MET A 542 11.49 29.97 8.94
N HIS A 543 10.77 29.88 10.07
CA HIS A 543 11.03 30.65 11.29
C HIS A 543 10.90 29.74 12.52
N PRO A 544 11.79 28.75 12.69
CA PRO A 544 11.67 27.80 13.79
C PRO A 544 11.74 28.53 15.13
N ASN A 545 10.80 28.24 16.02
CA ASN A 545 10.78 28.72 17.41
C ASN A 545 12.01 28.26 18.23
N SER A 546 12.82 27.36 17.67
CA SER A 546 14.00 26.77 18.29
C SER A 546 15.29 27.45 17.84
N THR A 547 16.22 27.68 18.77
CA THR A 547 17.54 28.27 18.44
C THR A 547 18.36 27.31 17.56
N GLU A 548 19.24 27.84 16.70
CA GLU A 548 20.14 27.02 15.86
C GLU A 548 20.95 26.00 16.68
N GLN A 549 21.34 26.36 17.91
CA GLN A 549 22.06 25.47 18.83
C GLN A 549 21.21 24.28 19.29
N SER A 550 19.91 24.50 19.52
CA SER A 550 18.96 23.44 19.88
C SER A 550 18.67 22.50 18.70
N GLU A 551 18.58 23.02 17.48
CA GLU A 551 18.45 22.19 16.28
C GLU A 551 19.71 21.37 15.99
N ARG A 552 20.90 21.96 16.16
CA ARG A 552 22.18 21.24 16.07
C ARG A 552 22.25 20.08 17.05
N LYS A 553 21.75 20.27 18.27
CA LYS A 553 21.65 19.20 19.27
C LYS A 553 20.66 18.11 18.81
N ARG A 554 19.46 18.49 18.39
CA ARG A 554 18.43 17.56 17.88
C ARG A 554 18.95 16.71 16.71
N ILE A 555 19.62 17.33 15.73
CA ILE A 555 20.20 16.62 14.57
C ILE A 555 21.32 15.68 15.00
N ARG A 556 22.17 16.10 15.96
CA ARG A 556 23.22 15.24 16.51
C ARG A 556 22.62 14.03 17.20
N ASP A 557 21.56 14.21 17.97
CA ASP A 557 20.87 13.13 18.67
C ASP A 557 20.16 12.19 17.69
N LEU A 558 19.59 12.71 16.59
CA LEU A 558 19.02 11.90 15.50
C LEU A 558 20.05 11.11 14.68
N ARG A 559 21.34 11.49 14.74
CA ARG A 559 22.44 10.81 14.04
C ARG A 559 23.15 9.78 14.90
N ARG A 560 22.99 9.88 16.22
CA ARG A 560 23.47 8.88 17.18
C ARG A 560 22.46 7.75 17.25
#